data_AF-A0A656JX98-F1
#
_entry.id   AF-A0A656JX98-F1
#
_cell.length_a   1.000
_cell.length_b   1.000
_cell.length_c   1.000
_cell.angle_alpha   90.00
_cell.angle_beta   90.00
_cell.angle_gamma   90.00
#
_symmetry.space_group_name_H-M   'P 1'
#
loop_
_entity.id
_entity.type
_entity.pdbx_description
1 polymer ?
#
loop_
_entity_poly.entity_id
_entity_poly.type
_entity_poly.pdbx_seq_one_letter_code
_entity_poly.pdbx_strand_id
1 'polypeptide(L)' 'MRHIISLLLENEPGALSRVVGLFSQRNYNIESLTVAPTEDPTLSR' A
#
# COMPACT_ATOMS: atom_id res chain seq x y z
N MET A 1 -12.00 8.19 -13.90
CA MET A 1 -12.42 8.62 -12.54
C MET A 1 -11.26 8.33 -11.60
N ARG A 2 -10.95 9.24 -10.67
CA ARG A 2 -9.85 9.06 -9.71
C ARG A 2 -10.36 8.33 -8.48
N HIS A 3 -9.67 7.27 -8.06
CA HIS A 3 -9.95 6.54 -6.83
C HIS A 3 -8.78 6.68 -5.86
N ILE A 4 -9.09 6.92 -4.59
CA ILE A 4 -8.12 6.96 -3.50
C ILE A 4 -8.47 5.82 -2.56
N ILE A 5 -7.49 4.96 -2.28
CA ILE A 5 -7.62 3.82 -1.39
C ILE A 5 -6.71 4.08 -0.20
N SER A 6 -7.23 3.91 1.01
CA SER A 6 -6.44 3.87 2.25
C SER A 6 -6.60 2.51 2.89
N LEU A 7 -5.50 1.93 3.33
CA LEU A 7 -5.46 0.65 4.02
C LEU A 7 -4.41 0.68 5.12
N LEU A 8 -4.55 -0.18 6.12
CA LEU A 8 -3.49 -0.48 7.06
C LEU A 8 -2.79 -1.76 6.61
N LEU A 9 -1.47 -1.78 6.70
CA LEU A 9 -0.66 -2.95 6.44
C LEU A 9 0.34 -3.17 7.56
N GLU A 10 0.79 -4.41 7.72
CA GLU A 10 1.91 -4.76 8.60
C GLU A 10 3.16 -4.01 8.18
N ASN A 11 3.86 -3.42 9.15
CA ASN A 11 5.12 -2.71 8.93
C ASN A 11 6.31 -3.69 8.86
N GLU A 12 6.25 -4.59 7.89
CA GLU A 12 7.25 -5.65 7.70
C GLU A 12 7.81 -5.66 6.27
N PRO A 13 9.06 -6.14 6.08
CA PRO A 13 9.66 -6.29 4.77
C PRO A 13 8.78 -7.09 3.81
N GLY A 14 8.48 -6.51 2.64
CA GLY A 14 7.69 -7.17 1.59
C GLY A 14 6.17 -6.97 1.69
N ALA A 15 5.63 -6.40 2.77
CA ALA A 15 4.20 -6.09 2.87
C ALA A 15 3.74 -5.12 1.76
N LEU A 16 4.49 -4.02 1.54
CA LEU A 16 4.22 -3.07 0.45
C LEU A 16 4.31 -3.74 -0.94
N SER A 17 5.32 -4.60 -1.15
CA SER A 17 5.51 -5.27 -2.44
C SER A 17 4.34 -6.19 -2.79
N ARG A 18 3.79 -6.91 -1.80
CA ARG A 18 2.56 -7.72 -1.97
C ARG A 18 1.39 -6.85 -2.41
N VAL A 19 1.16 -5.72 -1.75
CA VAL A 19 0.06 -4.80 -2.09
C VAL A 19 0.22 -4.26 -3.50
N VAL A 20 1.39 -3.70 -3.85
CA VAL A 20 1.66 -3.16 -5.20
C VAL A 20 1.51 -4.26 -6.26
N GLY A 21 2.00 -5.47 -5.98
CA GLY A 21 1.88 -6.62 -6.86
C GLY A 21 0.44 -6.98 -7.22
N LEU A 22 -0.52 -6.84 -6.29
CA LEU A 22 -1.94 -7.10 -6.56
C LEU A 22 -2.54 -6.14 -7.60
N PHE A 23 -2.10 -4.89 -7.63
CA PHE A 23 -2.50 -3.89 -8.62
C PHE A 23 -1.82 -4.15 -9.97
N SER A 24 -0.50 -4.42 -9.95
CA SER A 24 0.25 -4.73 -11.17
C SER A 24 -0.27 -5.97 -11.89
N GLN A 25 -0.62 -7.04 -11.16
CA GLN A 25 -1.20 -8.27 -11.73
C GLN A 25 -2.55 -8.05 -12.42
N ARG A 26 -3.28 -6.98 -12.05
CA ARG A 26 -4.57 -6.61 -12.65
C ARG A 26 -4.43 -5.51 -13.70
N ASN A 27 -3.19 -5.15 -14.06
CA ASN A 27 -2.88 -4.06 -14.97
C ASN A 27 -3.48 -2.71 -14.52
N TYR A 28 -3.57 -2.49 -13.20
CA TYR A 28 -3.99 -1.22 -12.63
C TYR A 28 -2.79 -0.30 -12.44
N ASN A 29 -2.87 0.89 -13.03
CA ASN A 29 -1.85 1.92 -12.87
C ASN A 29 -2.00 2.61 -11.51
N ILE A 30 -0.90 2.73 -10.77
CA ILE A 30 -0.83 3.51 -9.53
C ILE A 30 -0.23 4.87 -9.89
N GLU A 31 -1.06 5.91 -9.85
CA GLU A 31 -0.61 7.30 -10.14
C GLU A 31 0.31 7.84 -9.04
N SER A 32 0.00 7.53 -7.79
CA SER A 32 0.76 7.94 -6.61
C SER A 32 0.59 6.95 -5.47
N LEU A 33 1.64 6.73 -4.68
CA LEU A 33 1.62 5.90 -3.48
C LEU A 33 2.41 6.59 -2.36
N THR A 34 1.90 6.54 -1.14
CA THR A 34 2.59 6.98 0.06
C THR A 34 2.40 5.91 1.12
N VAL A 35 3.43 5.67 1.92
CA VAL A 35 3.37 4.75 3.06
C VAL A 35 4.27 5.28 4.18
N ALA A 36 3.77 5.26 5.41
CA ALA A 36 4.56 5.58 6.60
C ALA A 36 4.06 4.78 7.81
N PRO A 37 4.93 4.53 8.81
CA PRO A 37 4.49 3.98 10.09
C PRO A 37 3.42 4.86 10.74
N THR A 38 2.47 4.22 11.41
CA THR A 38 1.45 4.91 12.20
C THR A 38 1.94 5.18 13.62
N GLU A 39 1.05 5.63 14.52
CA GLU A 39 1.33 5.70 15.95
C GLU A 39 1.62 4.31 16.54
N ASP A 40 0.99 3.27 16.00
CA ASP A 40 1.39 1.88 16.22
C ASP A 40 2.53 1.52 15.26
N PRO A 41 3.77 1.29 15.76
CA PRO A 41 4.92 1.02 14.90
C PRO A 41 4.84 -0.32 14.16
N THR A 42 3.91 -1.21 14.54
CA THR A 42 3.66 -2.47 13.84
C THR A 42 2.79 -2.30 12.60
N LEU A 43 2.17 -1.13 12.42
CA LEU A 43 1.27 -0.82 11.32
C LEU A 43 1.76 0.39 10.51
N SER A 44 1.51 0.34 9.20
CA SER A 44 1.75 1.42 8.25
C SER A 44 0.46 1.79 7.51
N ARG A 45 0.37 3.05 7.07
CA ARG A 45 -0.75 3.60 6.30
C ARG A 45 -0.29 4.32 5.05
#